data_AF-A0A0S8HAM4-F1
#
_entry.id   AF-A0A0S8HAM4-F1
#
_cell.length_a   1.000
_cell.length_b   1.000
_cell.length_c   1.000
_cell.angle_alpha   90.00
_cell.angle_beta   90.00
_cell.angle_gamma   90.00
#
_symmetry.space_group_name_H-M   'P 1'
#
loop_
_entity.id
_entity.type
_entity.pdbx_description
1 polymer ?
#
loop_
_entity_poly.entity_id
_entity_poly.type
_entity_poly.pdbx_seq_one_letter_code
_entity_poly.pdbx_strand_id
1 'polypeptide(L)'
;MSSLTWLDYSEHERRKALDVIDLFKQKETRDELGIGVIRDNFADLFFPGTSTIQTRARYFLFIPWMYTSLERKRVASSDIAGRARREETRLIEELAVSDDPDGTIGIEARASLKRLPSNIYWNGLGILGIRLYPGSQDAYHRSLDRFYAVGLRAVMTDDGEPIEGGRRANWHLQLPAPPSTFPNGASFKLTKVEADYLSDRILNRAAGALLAFLIDRGRIGDSTEFPWEHPQYAEFPVHVQDQLSHARNFSEVIHGAALLYNLMLAETAANSDLINVYRSKLGNWAELLQSRWSALQSWDQARFWRTAQSEAHRVSLHTRHFIQTWFDLALDESRVGSVAEDKAARQLIHARERMFKKGRARLDNRRALDLWSGQAGTARLDYRWSVSQTILHDILSGLSR
;
A
#
# COMPACT_ATOMS: atom_id res chain seq x y z
N MET A 1 -25.15 19.84 7.25
CA MET A 1 -24.94 18.47 7.78
C MET A 1 -23.53 18.04 7.43
N SER A 2 -22.58 18.20 8.36
CA SER A 2 -21.16 17.90 8.16
C SER A 2 -20.66 17.13 9.38
N SER A 3 -20.72 15.79 9.35
CA SER A 3 -20.27 14.96 10.47
C SER A 3 -19.61 13.63 10.06
N LEU A 4 -19.21 13.47 8.78
CA LEU A 4 -18.63 12.23 8.27
C LEU A 4 -17.14 12.29 7.95
N THR A 5 -16.51 13.47 8.02
CA THR A 5 -15.12 13.65 7.54
C THR A 5 -14.05 13.41 8.60
N TRP A 6 -14.38 13.45 9.91
CA TRP A 6 -13.37 13.42 10.98
C TRP A 6 -12.97 12.00 11.42
N LEU A 7 -13.81 10.99 11.18
CA LEU A 7 -13.56 9.59 11.60
C LEU A 7 -12.59 8.85 10.67
N ASP A 8 -12.65 9.09 9.35
CA ASP A 8 -11.75 8.48 8.37
C ASP A 8 -10.30 9.00 8.47
N TYR A 9 -10.10 10.23 8.94
CA TYR A 9 -8.76 10.81 9.12
C TYR A 9 -7.90 10.00 10.10
N SER A 10 -8.48 9.47 11.20
CA SER A 10 -7.73 8.78 12.25
C SER A 10 -7.17 7.41 11.85
N GLU A 11 -7.94 6.62 11.09
CA GLU A 11 -7.51 5.29 10.65
C GLU A 11 -6.52 5.41 9.49
N HIS A 12 -6.78 6.38 8.63
CA HIS A 12 -5.94 6.65 7.48
C HIS A 12 -4.56 7.21 7.88
N GLU A 13 -4.51 8.17 8.82
CA GLU A 13 -3.26 8.67 9.39
C GLU A 13 -2.50 7.57 10.13
N ARG A 14 -3.21 6.68 10.82
CA ARG A 14 -2.63 5.49 11.44
C ARG A 14 -2.02 4.56 10.39
N ARG A 15 -2.74 4.23 9.31
CA ARG A 15 -2.20 3.45 8.17
C ARG A 15 -0.90 4.07 7.65
N LYS A 16 -0.88 5.38 7.39
CA LYS A 16 0.32 6.07 6.91
C LYS A 16 1.49 5.99 7.89
N ALA A 17 1.25 6.22 9.18
CA ALA A 17 2.28 6.03 10.20
C ALA A 17 2.79 4.57 10.23
N LEU A 18 1.91 3.60 9.99
CA LEU A 18 2.25 2.18 9.95
C LEU A 18 3.09 1.81 8.71
N ASP A 19 2.68 2.25 7.51
CA ASP A 19 3.42 2.05 6.25
C ASP A 19 4.80 2.72 6.32
N VAL A 20 4.87 3.94 6.88
CA VAL A 20 6.13 4.69 7.08
C VAL A 20 7.13 3.91 7.93
N ILE A 21 6.70 3.20 8.97
CA ILE A 21 7.59 2.42 9.85
C ILE A 21 8.19 1.18 9.15
N ASP A 22 7.47 0.50 8.26
CA ASP A 22 8.04 -0.64 7.51
C ASP A 22 8.79 -0.18 6.24
N LEU A 23 8.47 1.00 5.71
CA LEU A 23 9.35 1.74 4.79
C LEU A 23 10.73 2.04 5.40
N PHE A 24 10.88 2.06 6.74
CA PHE A 24 12.20 2.12 7.38
C PHE A 24 12.92 0.76 7.40
N LYS A 25 12.22 -0.37 7.23
CA LYS A 25 12.82 -1.71 7.11
C LYS A 25 13.17 -2.05 5.66
N GLN A 26 12.30 -1.68 4.71
CA GLN A 26 12.60 -1.72 3.28
C GLN A 26 13.47 -0.52 2.92
N LYS A 27 14.79 -0.66 3.11
CA LYS A 27 15.81 0.38 2.85
C LYS A 27 15.66 1.07 1.48
N GLU A 28 15.08 0.36 0.51
CA GLU A 28 14.97 0.74 -0.90
C GLU A 28 13.75 1.62 -1.24
N THR A 29 12.70 1.64 -0.41
CA THR A 29 11.42 2.27 -0.76
C THR A 29 11.10 3.51 0.08
N ARG A 30 11.97 3.85 1.05
CA ARG A 30 11.78 4.96 1.99
C ARG A 30 11.58 6.30 1.27
N ASP A 31 10.56 7.05 1.71
CA ASP A 31 10.31 8.40 1.20
C ASP A 31 11.30 9.41 1.79
N GLU A 32 12.44 9.56 1.13
CA GLU A 32 13.51 10.45 1.58
C GLU A 32 13.36 11.89 1.05
N LEU A 33 12.56 12.06 -0.01
CA LEU A 33 12.36 13.32 -0.73
C LEU A 33 10.90 13.82 -0.66
N GLY A 34 10.04 13.20 0.15
CA GLY A 34 8.65 13.62 0.36
C GLY A 34 7.75 13.45 -0.87
N ILE A 35 7.98 12.39 -1.66
CA ILE A 35 7.24 12.04 -2.89
C ILE A 35 6.20 10.94 -2.66
N GLY A 36 6.16 10.34 -1.46
CA GLY A 36 5.34 9.17 -1.14
C GLY A 36 3.83 9.40 -1.32
N VAL A 37 3.37 10.65 -1.17
CA VAL A 37 1.96 11.01 -1.39
C VAL A 37 1.51 10.73 -2.83
N ILE A 38 2.37 11.00 -3.83
CA ILE A 38 2.03 10.75 -5.24
C ILE A 38 2.03 9.25 -5.51
N ARG A 39 3.04 8.54 -5.00
CA ARG A 39 3.08 7.07 -5.04
C ARG A 39 1.80 6.47 -4.46
N ASP A 40 1.39 6.93 -3.28
CA ASP A 40 0.21 6.40 -2.61
C ASP A 40 -1.10 6.76 -3.33
N ASN A 41 -1.19 7.94 -3.96
CA ASN A 41 -2.33 8.30 -4.80
C ASN A 41 -2.49 7.36 -5.99
N PHE A 42 -1.41 7.10 -6.75
CA PHE A 42 -1.46 6.14 -7.85
C PHE A 42 -1.72 4.72 -7.37
N ALA A 43 -1.08 4.30 -6.27
CA ALA A 43 -1.31 2.97 -5.71
C ALA A 43 -2.78 2.77 -5.27
N ASP A 44 -3.40 3.76 -4.65
CA ASP A 44 -4.82 3.70 -4.25
C ASP A 44 -5.76 3.75 -5.48
N LEU A 45 -5.35 4.36 -6.60
CA LEU A 45 -6.09 4.30 -7.88
C LEU A 45 -6.04 2.91 -8.52
N PHE A 46 -4.86 2.26 -8.52
CA PHE A 46 -4.67 0.98 -9.20
C PHE A 46 -5.10 -0.22 -8.36
N PHE A 47 -4.78 -0.20 -7.07
CA PHE A 47 -4.91 -1.34 -6.16
C PHE A 47 -5.60 -0.90 -4.85
N PRO A 48 -6.84 -0.39 -4.92
CA PRO A 48 -7.56 0.05 -3.74
C PRO A 48 -7.71 -1.11 -2.75
N GLY A 49 -7.41 -0.83 -1.47
CA GLY A 49 -7.49 -1.83 -0.41
C GLY A 49 -6.20 -2.60 -0.15
N THR A 50 -5.16 -2.43 -0.97
CA THR A 50 -3.85 -3.04 -0.75
C THR A 50 -2.87 -2.11 -0.01
N SER A 51 -1.85 -2.69 0.62
CA SER A 51 -0.72 -1.94 1.20
C SER A 51 0.60 -2.68 0.96
N THR A 52 1.73 -1.99 1.11
CA THR A 52 3.07 -2.58 0.87
C THR A 52 3.47 -3.67 1.89
N ILE A 53 2.73 -3.79 2.99
CA ILE A 53 3.01 -4.72 4.10
C ILE A 53 2.04 -5.89 4.16
N GLN A 54 1.03 -5.90 3.28
CA GLN A 54 0.22 -7.09 3.06
C GLN A 54 1.05 -8.16 2.34
N THR A 55 0.60 -9.41 2.45
CA THR A 55 1.33 -10.57 1.93
C THR A 55 0.44 -11.49 1.11
N ARG A 56 -0.75 -11.85 1.60
CA ARG A 56 -1.61 -12.90 1.04
C ARG A 56 -3.09 -12.56 1.10
N ALA A 57 -3.85 -12.96 0.09
CA ALA A 57 -5.26 -12.60 -0.04
C ALA A 57 -6.13 -13.17 1.11
N ARG A 58 -5.82 -14.37 1.60
CA ARG A 58 -6.66 -15.06 2.59
C ARG A 58 -6.73 -14.39 3.97
N TYR A 59 -5.83 -13.44 4.27
CA TYR A 59 -5.97 -12.58 5.45
C TYR A 59 -7.23 -11.71 5.41
N PHE A 60 -7.75 -11.36 4.21
CA PHE A 60 -9.05 -10.71 4.08
C PHE A 60 -10.22 -11.56 4.56
N LEU A 61 -10.00 -12.84 4.87
CA LEU A 61 -10.98 -13.78 5.42
C LEU A 61 -10.65 -14.18 6.86
N PHE A 62 -9.38 -14.47 7.15
CA PHE A 62 -8.93 -14.85 8.50
C PHE A 62 -9.33 -13.79 9.55
N ILE A 63 -9.08 -12.52 9.25
CA ILE A 63 -9.36 -11.44 10.20
C ILE A 63 -10.86 -11.32 10.49
N PRO A 64 -11.76 -11.19 9.49
CA PRO A 64 -13.19 -11.26 9.73
C PRO A 64 -13.67 -12.51 10.45
N TRP A 65 -13.13 -13.70 10.15
CA TRP A 65 -13.53 -14.94 10.80
C TRP A 65 -13.24 -14.93 12.31
N MET A 66 -12.05 -14.48 12.71
CA MET A 66 -11.70 -14.32 14.12
C MET A 66 -12.62 -13.32 14.81
N TYR A 67 -12.79 -12.12 14.23
CA TYR A 67 -13.63 -11.10 14.85
C TYR A 67 -15.11 -11.49 14.92
N THR A 68 -15.66 -12.14 13.89
CA THR A 68 -17.02 -12.67 13.91
C THR A 68 -17.18 -13.76 14.98
N SER A 69 -16.15 -14.60 15.18
CA SER A 69 -16.13 -15.58 16.27
C SER A 69 -16.15 -14.92 17.64
N LEU A 70 -15.36 -13.87 17.85
CA LEU A 70 -15.32 -13.11 19.10
C LEU A 70 -16.63 -12.36 19.37
N GLU A 71 -17.26 -11.79 18.33
CA GLU A 71 -18.59 -11.17 18.41
C GLU A 71 -19.66 -12.18 18.81
N ARG A 72 -19.66 -13.38 18.21
CA ARG A 72 -20.60 -14.46 18.57
C ARG A 72 -20.43 -14.91 20.02
N LYS A 73 -19.18 -14.96 20.51
CA LYS A 73 -18.85 -15.22 21.92
C LYS A 73 -19.18 -14.03 22.84
N ARG A 74 -19.63 -12.90 22.30
CA ARG A 74 -19.92 -11.64 23.00
C ARG A 74 -18.78 -11.17 23.90
N VAL A 75 -17.55 -11.27 23.40
CA VAL A 75 -16.36 -10.82 24.13
C VAL A 75 -16.46 -9.32 24.41
N ALA A 76 -16.38 -8.94 25.69
CA ALA A 76 -16.50 -7.56 26.14
C ALA A 76 -15.42 -6.64 25.52
N SER A 77 -15.76 -5.36 25.40
CA SER A 77 -14.89 -4.34 24.81
C SER A 77 -13.56 -4.17 25.57
N SER A 78 -13.54 -4.44 26.88
CA SER A 78 -12.32 -4.45 27.69
C SER A 78 -11.36 -5.58 27.33
N ASP A 79 -11.88 -6.71 26.84
CA ASP A 79 -11.13 -7.96 26.71
C ASP A 79 -10.81 -8.30 25.24
N ILE A 80 -11.52 -7.68 24.29
CA ILE A 80 -11.46 -8.02 22.87
C ILE A 80 -10.05 -7.89 22.29
N ALA A 81 -9.30 -6.85 22.64
CA ALA A 81 -7.96 -6.64 22.11
C ALA A 81 -7.00 -7.78 22.52
N GLY A 82 -7.05 -8.19 23.79
CA GLY A 82 -6.24 -9.30 24.30
C GLY A 82 -6.67 -10.66 23.73
N ARG A 83 -7.98 -10.86 23.52
CA ARG A 83 -8.54 -12.09 22.91
C ARG A 83 -8.19 -12.20 21.43
N ALA A 84 -8.38 -11.13 20.66
CA ALA A 84 -8.00 -11.05 19.24
C ALA A 84 -6.51 -11.32 19.06
N ARG A 85 -5.65 -10.68 19.87
CA ARG A 85 -4.20 -10.94 19.82
C ARG A 85 -3.85 -12.41 20.03
N ARG A 86 -4.53 -13.12 20.94
CA ARG A 86 -4.29 -14.55 21.16
C ARG A 86 -4.75 -15.41 19.97
N GLU A 87 -5.92 -15.11 19.39
CA GLU A 87 -6.39 -15.83 18.20
C GLU A 87 -5.46 -15.59 17.00
N GLU A 88 -4.97 -14.36 16.82
CA GLU A 88 -4.01 -14.00 15.76
C GLU A 88 -2.64 -14.66 15.96
N THR A 89 -2.11 -14.71 17.18
CA THR A 89 -0.85 -15.43 17.46
C THR A 89 -0.98 -16.91 17.12
N ARG A 90 -2.11 -17.54 17.48
CA ARG A 90 -2.35 -18.95 17.13
C ARG A 90 -2.42 -19.15 15.62
N LEU A 91 -3.09 -18.26 14.90
CA LEU A 91 -3.12 -18.30 13.43
C LEU A 91 -1.70 -18.21 12.82
N ILE A 92 -0.86 -17.31 13.35
CA ILE A 92 0.53 -17.18 12.89
C ILE A 92 1.32 -18.47 13.11
N GLU A 93 1.13 -19.14 14.26
CA GLU A 93 1.78 -20.42 14.56
C GLU A 93 1.37 -21.53 13.58
N GLU A 94 0.09 -21.61 13.26
CA GLU A 94 -0.44 -22.58 12.28
C GLU A 94 0.08 -22.30 10.85
N LEU A 95 0.10 -21.03 10.44
CA LEU A 95 0.60 -20.64 9.11
C LEU A 95 2.11 -20.86 8.97
N ALA A 96 2.89 -20.66 10.04
CA ALA A 96 4.34 -20.84 10.04
C ALA A 96 4.78 -22.30 9.83
N VAL A 97 3.89 -23.27 10.06
CA VAL A 97 4.14 -24.70 9.80
C VAL A 97 3.31 -25.24 8.63
N SER A 98 2.63 -24.35 7.90
CA SER A 98 1.84 -24.72 6.72
C SER A 98 2.73 -25.07 5.53
N ASP A 99 2.10 -25.51 4.43
CA ASP A 99 2.76 -25.85 3.18
C ASP A 99 3.35 -24.65 2.43
N ASP A 100 3.03 -23.43 2.86
CA ASP A 100 3.46 -22.17 2.26
C ASP A 100 3.69 -21.12 3.36
N PRO A 101 4.80 -21.21 4.11
CA PRO A 101 5.06 -20.33 5.26
C PRO A 101 5.47 -18.92 4.85
N ASP A 102 6.00 -18.71 3.63
CA ASP A 102 6.62 -17.46 3.17
C ASP A 102 5.68 -16.24 3.22
N GLY A 103 4.37 -16.47 3.12
CA GLY A 103 3.34 -15.43 3.25
C GLY A 103 3.00 -15.02 4.70
N THR A 104 3.60 -15.66 5.70
CA THR A 104 3.20 -15.49 7.11
C THR A 104 3.76 -14.22 7.71
N ILE A 105 2.85 -13.36 8.15
CA ILE A 105 3.20 -12.09 8.79
C ILE A 105 3.65 -12.38 10.22
N GLY A 106 4.91 -12.07 10.51
CA GLY A 106 5.43 -12.10 11.87
C GLY A 106 6.14 -13.38 12.31
N ILE A 107 6.61 -14.21 11.37
CA ILE A 107 7.37 -15.44 11.64
C ILE A 107 8.50 -15.23 12.67
N GLU A 108 9.30 -14.18 12.52
CA GLU A 108 10.50 -13.97 13.35
C GLU A 108 10.18 -13.44 14.76
N ALA A 109 9.06 -12.74 14.96
CA ALA A 109 8.74 -12.07 16.22
C ALA A 109 7.63 -12.75 17.03
N ARG A 110 6.82 -13.66 16.45
CA ARG A 110 5.72 -14.41 17.12
C ARG A 110 4.94 -13.57 18.15
N ALA A 111 4.92 -13.96 19.43
CA ALA A 111 4.21 -13.26 20.51
C ALA A 111 4.72 -11.83 20.78
N SER A 112 5.97 -11.53 20.42
CA SER A 112 6.57 -10.19 20.51
C SER A 112 6.26 -9.29 19.30
N LEU A 113 5.35 -9.73 18.40
CA LEU A 113 4.93 -8.94 17.25
C LEU A 113 4.47 -7.56 17.70
N LYS A 114 5.18 -6.53 17.21
CA LYS A 114 4.75 -5.14 17.35
C LYS A 114 3.49 -4.85 16.52
N ARG A 115 3.14 -5.69 15.54
CA ARG A 115 2.08 -5.46 14.54
C ARG A 115 1.36 -6.75 14.21
N LEU A 116 0.04 -6.80 14.40
CA LEU A 116 -0.76 -7.97 14.10
C LEU A 116 -1.32 -7.90 12.66
N PRO A 117 -1.58 -9.03 11.99
CA PRO A 117 -2.21 -9.04 10.67
C PRO A 117 -3.52 -8.24 10.62
N SER A 118 -4.31 -8.22 11.69
CA SER A 118 -5.54 -7.44 11.76
C SER A 118 -5.32 -5.93 11.65
N ASN A 119 -4.20 -5.41 12.15
CA ASN A 119 -3.84 -4.00 11.97
C ASN A 119 -3.50 -3.69 10.51
N ILE A 120 -2.87 -4.63 9.82
CA ILE A 120 -2.38 -4.46 8.44
C ILE A 120 -3.54 -4.48 7.44
N TYR A 121 -4.49 -5.39 7.62
CA TYR A 121 -5.61 -5.55 6.68
C TYR A 121 -6.83 -4.68 7.02
N TRP A 122 -6.89 -4.01 8.18
CA TRP A 122 -8.08 -3.28 8.64
C TRP A 122 -8.62 -2.26 7.63
N ASN A 123 -7.72 -1.43 7.09
CA ASN A 123 -8.09 -0.44 6.07
C ASN A 123 -8.58 -1.12 4.79
N GLY A 124 -7.87 -2.15 4.31
CA GLY A 124 -8.25 -2.90 3.13
C GLY A 124 -9.63 -3.56 3.26
N LEU A 125 -9.91 -4.15 4.43
CA LEU A 125 -11.22 -4.72 4.75
C LEU A 125 -12.34 -3.68 4.66
N GLY A 126 -12.07 -2.43 5.05
CA GLY A 126 -13.02 -1.32 4.91
C GLY A 126 -13.22 -0.88 3.46
N ILE A 127 -12.14 -0.72 2.69
CA ILE A 127 -12.21 -0.32 1.27
C ILE A 127 -13.01 -1.36 0.46
N LEU A 128 -12.68 -2.65 0.63
CA LEU A 128 -13.38 -3.77 0.00
C LEU A 128 -14.77 -4.05 0.63
N GLY A 129 -15.18 -3.26 1.63
CA GLY A 129 -16.47 -3.37 2.31
C GLY A 129 -16.75 -4.73 2.96
N ILE A 130 -15.70 -5.52 3.22
CA ILE A 130 -15.78 -6.74 4.02
C ILE A 130 -16.07 -6.38 5.47
N ARG A 131 -15.46 -5.29 5.93
CA ARG A 131 -15.76 -4.61 7.19
C ARG A 131 -16.72 -3.46 6.89
N LEU A 132 -17.89 -3.49 7.53
CA LEU A 132 -18.95 -2.49 7.40
C LEU A 132 -18.91 -1.43 8.50
N TYR A 133 -18.32 -1.75 9.66
CA TYR A 133 -18.14 -0.78 10.73
C TYR A 133 -17.35 0.44 10.22
N PRO A 134 -17.77 1.68 10.45
CA PRO A 134 -16.98 2.86 10.08
C PRO A 134 -15.98 3.22 11.18
N GLY A 135 -14.69 3.28 10.87
CA GLY A 135 -13.65 3.77 11.79
C GLY A 135 -12.49 2.82 12.10
N SER A 136 -11.65 3.21 13.05
CA SER A 136 -10.44 2.47 13.43
C SER A 136 -10.74 1.17 14.18
N GLN A 137 -9.76 0.28 14.21
CA GLN A 137 -9.87 -0.99 14.96
C GLN A 137 -10.13 -0.76 16.44
N ASP A 138 -9.45 0.20 17.06
CA ASP A 138 -9.65 0.52 18.49
C ASP A 138 -11.05 1.10 18.73
N ALA A 139 -11.58 1.89 17.78
CA ALA A 139 -12.94 2.40 17.88
C ALA A 139 -13.97 1.27 17.75
N TYR A 140 -13.74 0.34 16.83
CA TYR A 140 -14.54 -0.88 16.70
C TYR A 140 -14.55 -1.68 18.02
N HIS A 141 -13.38 -1.94 18.62
CA HIS A 141 -13.29 -2.63 19.92
C HIS A 141 -14.11 -1.95 21.01
N ARG A 142 -14.00 -0.61 21.14
CA ARG A 142 -14.78 0.17 22.13
C ARG A 142 -16.29 0.19 21.86
N SER A 143 -16.71 -0.10 20.63
CA SER A 143 -18.12 -0.05 20.24
C SER A 143 -18.89 -1.34 20.55
N LEU A 144 -18.18 -2.44 20.82
CA LEU A 144 -18.77 -3.78 20.85
C LEU A 144 -19.84 -3.95 21.94
N ASP A 145 -19.62 -3.43 23.15
CA ASP A 145 -20.61 -3.58 24.23
C ASP A 145 -21.93 -2.89 23.87
N ARG A 146 -21.84 -1.71 23.24
CA ARG A 146 -23.00 -1.00 22.71
C ARG A 146 -23.65 -1.77 21.56
N PHE A 147 -22.86 -2.28 20.63
CA PHE A 147 -23.34 -3.08 19.51
C PHE A 147 -24.12 -4.31 20.00
N TYR A 148 -23.60 -5.02 21.00
CA TYR A 148 -24.26 -6.17 21.63
C TYR A 148 -25.55 -5.79 22.39
N ALA A 149 -25.56 -4.63 23.04
CA ALA A 149 -26.73 -4.11 23.76
C ALA A 149 -27.85 -3.67 22.80
N VAL A 150 -27.50 -3.06 21.67
CA VAL A 150 -28.47 -2.69 20.61
C VAL A 150 -29.00 -3.95 19.91
N GLY A 151 -28.16 -4.96 19.69
CA GLY A 151 -28.60 -6.25 19.16
C GLY A 151 -29.63 -6.99 20.02
N LEU A 152 -29.64 -6.73 21.34
CA LEU A 152 -30.68 -7.21 22.27
C LEU A 152 -32.00 -6.43 22.16
N ARG A 153 -31.94 -5.18 21.70
CA ARG A 153 -33.10 -4.27 21.52
C ARG A 153 -33.47 -4.20 20.04
N ALA A 154 -33.68 -5.35 19.39
CA ALA A 154 -34.29 -5.35 18.06
C ALA A 154 -35.53 -4.44 18.12
N VAL A 155 -35.55 -3.40 17.29
CA VAL A 155 -36.71 -2.51 17.21
C VAL A 155 -37.81 -3.39 16.64
N MET A 156 -38.75 -3.75 17.49
CA MET A 156 -39.93 -4.49 17.09
C MET A 156 -40.92 -3.47 16.51
N THR A 157 -41.66 -3.86 15.48
CA THR A 157 -42.88 -3.16 15.09
C THR A 157 -43.91 -3.28 16.22
N ASP A 158 -44.99 -2.51 16.16
CA ASP A 158 -46.12 -2.60 17.10
C ASP A 158 -46.74 -4.03 17.13
N ASP A 159 -46.49 -4.80 16.07
CA ASP A 159 -46.93 -6.20 15.90
C ASP A 159 -45.90 -7.23 16.40
N GLY A 160 -44.77 -6.79 17.00
CA GLY A 160 -43.74 -7.69 17.53
C GLY A 160 -42.77 -8.27 16.50
N GLU A 161 -42.83 -7.83 15.24
CA GLU A 161 -41.91 -8.25 14.18
C GLU A 161 -40.62 -7.42 14.21
N PRO A 162 -39.43 -8.02 14.05
CA PRO A 162 -38.19 -7.27 13.96
C PRO A 162 -38.20 -6.36 12.72
N ILE A 163 -37.95 -5.06 12.88
CA ILE A 163 -37.78 -4.15 11.75
C ILE A 163 -36.54 -4.55 10.94
N GLU A 164 -36.74 -4.99 9.70
CA GLU A 164 -35.67 -5.20 8.73
C GLU A 164 -34.94 -3.87 8.47
N GLY A 165 -33.61 -3.87 8.65
CA GLY A 165 -32.75 -2.68 8.52
C GLY A 165 -32.24 -2.08 9.84
N GLY A 166 -32.70 -2.56 11.01
CA GLY A 166 -32.24 -2.08 12.32
C GLY A 166 -30.89 -2.66 12.80
N ARG A 167 -30.44 -3.80 12.26
CA ARG A 167 -29.17 -4.44 12.63
C ARG A 167 -28.02 -3.91 11.77
N ARG A 168 -27.25 -2.97 12.31
CA ARG A 168 -25.96 -2.58 11.70
C ARG A 168 -24.95 -3.72 11.87
N ALA A 169 -24.77 -4.56 10.86
CA ALA A 169 -23.72 -5.57 10.89
C ALA A 169 -22.33 -4.90 10.83
N ASN A 170 -21.35 -5.43 11.57
CA ASN A 170 -19.96 -4.96 11.50
C ASN A 170 -19.18 -5.55 10.32
N TRP A 171 -19.65 -6.68 9.79
CA TRP A 171 -19.03 -7.47 8.73
C TRP A 171 -20.04 -7.75 7.62
N HIS A 172 -19.57 -7.95 6.39
CA HIS A 172 -20.42 -8.25 5.25
C HIS A 172 -21.24 -9.53 5.49
N LEU A 173 -22.54 -9.47 5.20
CA LEU A 173 -23.48 -10.55 5.55
C LEU A 173 -23.20 -11.87 4.80
N GLN A 174 -22.61 -11.78 3.60
CA GLN A 174 -22.26 -12.94 2.77
C GLN A 174 -20.80 -13.37 2.94
N LEU A 175 -20.12 -12.96 4.02
CA LEU A 175 -18.80 -13.47 4.33
C LEU A 175 -18.84 -15.01 4.40
N PRO A 176 -18.00 -15.74 3.65
CA PRO A 176 -17.96 -17.19 3.70
C PRO A 176 -17.67 -17.69 5.11
N ALA A 177 -18.24 -18.84 5.50
CA ALA A 177 -17.94 -19.44 6.79
C ALA A 177 -16.47 -19.92 6.83
N PRO A 178 -15.78 -19.79 7.97
CA PRO A 178 -14.46 -20.39 8.13
C PRO A 178 -14.54 -21.92 8.03
N PRO A 179 -13.47 -22.60 7.60
CA PRO A 179 -13.34 -24.05 7.74
C PRO A 179 -13.60 -24.48 9.19
N SER A 180 -14.23 -25.65 9.40
CA SER A 180 -14.57 -26.14 10.74
C SER A 180 -13.35 -26.34 11.64
N THR A 181 -12.17 -26.58 11.07
CA THR A 181 -10.91 -26.74 11.79
C THR A 181 -10.24 -25.42 12.13
N PHE A 182 -10.68 -24.28 11.58
CA PHE A 182 -10.00 -22.99 11.71
C PHE A 182 -9.80 -22.60 13.20
N PRO A 183 -8.58 -22.18 13.61
CA PRO A 183 -7.41 -21.89 12.77
C PRO A 183 -6.48 -23.09 12.49
N ASN A 184 -6.79 -24.29 13.00
CA ASN A 184 -5.93 -25.46 12.83
C ASN A 184 -5.81 -25.85 11.35
N GLY A 185 -4.58 -26.02 10.87
CA GLY A 185 -4.29 -26.34 9.48
C GLY A 185 -4.58 -25.19 8.52
N ALA A 186 -4.59 -23.94 9.00
CA ALA A 186 -4.71 -22.77 8.13
C ALA A 186 -3.56 -22.73 7.11
N SER A 187 -3.89 -22.37 5.87
CA SER A 187 -2.93 -22.15 4.78
C SER A 187 -3.40 -20.99 3.91
N PHE A 188 -2.56 -20.45 3.04
CA PHE A 188 -2.95 -19.33 2.18
C PHE A 188 -3.76 -19.73 0.94
N LYS A 189 -3.92 -21.03 0.69
CA LYS A 189 -4.69 -21.55 -0.44
C LYS A 189 -6.18 -21.22 -0.31
N LEU A 190 -6.68 -20.34 -1.17
CA LEU A 190 -8.11 -20.04 -1.25
C LEU A 190 -8.90 -21.23 -1.82
N THR A 191 -10.10 -21.44 -1.28
CA THR A 191 -11.11 -22.27 -1.95
C THR A 191 -11.80 -21.46 -3.06
N LYS A 192 -12.50 -22.16 -3.97
CA LYS A 192 -13.25 -21.50 -5.05
C LYS A 192 -14.28 -20.50 -4.50
N VAL A 193 -15.05 -20.88 -3.48
CA VAL A 193 -16.04 -20.01 -2.82
C VAL A 193 -15.39 -18.79 -2.17
N GLU A 194 -14.25 -18.96 -1.52
CA GLU A 194 -13.49 -17.86 -0.91
C GLU A 194 -12.96 -16.89 -1.96
N ALA A 195 -12.44 -17.42 -3.08
CA ALA A 195 -11.93 -16.63 -4.19
C ALA A 195 -13.05 -15.88 -4.93
N ASP A 196 -14.19 -16.54 -5.19
CA ASP A 196 -15.38 -15.94 -5.80
C ASP A 196 -15.89 -14.78 -4.92
N TYR A 197 -15.93 -14.97 -3.59
CA TYR A 197 -16.30 -13.91 -2.67
C TYR A 197 -15.35 -12.71 -2.75
N LEU A 198 -14.03 -12.92 -2.65
CA LEU A 198 -13.06 -11.82 -2.74
C LEU A 198 -13.10 -11.12 -4.10
N SER A 199 -13.30 -11.88 -5.18
CA SER A 199 -13.51 -11.36 -6.53
C SER A 199 -14.71 -10.43 -6.57
N ASP A 200 -15.87 -10.87 -6.10
CA ASP A 200 -17.09 -10.05 -6.02
C ASP A 200 -16.86 -8.76 -5.20
N ARG A 201 -16.19 -8.87 -4.04
CA ARG A 201 -15.86 -7.70 -3.22
C ARG A 201 -15.01 -6.68 -3.99
N ILE A 202 -14.00 -7.13 -4.71
CA ILE A 202 -13.11 -6.27 -5.48
C ILE A 202 -13.88 -5.64 -6.65
N LEU A 203 -14.61 -6.44 -7.44
CA LEU A 203 -15.32 -5.94 -8.62
C LEU A 203 -16.36 -4.87 -8.25
N ASN A 204 -17.07 -5.04 -7.12
CA ASN A 204 -18.07 -4.07 -6.66
C ASN A 204 -17.47 -2.81 -6.02
N ARG A 205 -16.30 -2.90 -5.37
CA ARG A 205 -15.75 -1.79 -4.55
C ARG A 205 -14.57 -1.07 -5.19
N ALA A 206 -13.91 -1.71 -6.14
CA ALA A 206 -12.76 -1.20 -6.88
C ALA A 206 -13.09 -1.05 -8.37
N ALA A 207 -14.36 -0.86 -8.72
CA ALA A 207 -14.79 -0.73 -10.11
C ALA A 207 -13.97 0.34 -10.84
N GLY A 208 -13.43 -0.02 -12.01
CA GLY A 208 -12.57 0.84 -12.82
C GLY A 208 -11.10 0.90 -12.39
N ALA A 209 -10.70 0.28 -11.27
CA ALA A 209 -9.29 0.13 -10.93
C ALA A 209 -8.62 -0.99 -11.73
N LEU A 210 -7.29 -0.95 -11.86
CA LEU A 210 -6.51 -2.00 -12.50
C LEU A 210 -6.73 -3.36 -11.82
N LEU A 211 -6.80 -3.38 -10.48
CA LEU A 211 -7.07 -4.59 -9.71
C LEU A 211 -8.39 -5.27 -10.12
N ALA A 212 -9.46 -4.50 -10.30
CA ALA A 212 -10.76 -5.06 -10.71
C ALA A 212 -10.72 -5.60 -12.14
N PHE A 213 -10.06 -4.90 -13.07
CA PHE A 213 -9.87 -5.42 -14.42
C PHE A 213 -9.13 -6.76 -14.43
N LEU A 214 -8.03 -6.85 -13.68
CA LEU A 214 -7.22 -8.07 -13.62
C LEU A 214 -7.93 -9.23 -12.91
N ILE A 215 -8.85 -8.95 -11.98
CA ILE A 215 -9.69 -9.99 -11.39
C ILE A 215 -10.72 -10.53 -12.38
N ASP A 216 -11.34 -9.67 -13.20
CA ASP A 216 -12.36 -10.07 -14.19
C ASP A 216 -11.76 -10.72 -15.44
N ARG A 217 -10.65 -10.16 -15.95
CA ARG A 217 -10.07 -10.48 -17.27
C ARG A 217 -8.63 -10.93 -17.22
N GLY A 218 -7.99 -10.91 -16.05
CA GLY A 218 -6.58 -11.22 -15.92
C GLY A 218 -6.31 -12.69 -16.20
N ARG A 219 -5.21 -12.93 -16.89
CA ARG A 219 -4.70 -14.28 -17.15
C ARG A 219 -3.61 -14.59 -16.13
N ILE A 220 -3.61 -15.82 -15.62
CA ILE A 220 -2.49 -16.33 -14.84
C ILE A 220 -1.29 -16.38 -15.80
N GLY A 221 -0.24 -15.62 -15.50
CA GLY A 221 0.95 -15.49 -16.31
C GLY A 221 2.14 -15.07 -15.47
N ASP A 222 3.29 -14.90 -16.13
CA ASP A 222 4.54 -14.57 -15.46
C ASP A 222 4.48 -13.21 -14.75
N SER A 223 5.10 -13.16 -13.57
CA SER A 223 5.23 -11.96 -12.76
C SER A 223 5.98 -10.86 -13.53
N THR A 224 5.42 -9.66 -13.58
CA THR A 224 6.09 -8.47 -14.13
C THR A 224 6.61 -7.57 -13.02
N GLU A 225 7.71 -6.86 -13.27
CA GLU A 225 8.29 -5.94 -12.27
C GLU A 225 7.40 -4.71 -12.08
N PHE A 226 6.78 -4.23 -13.17
CA PHE A 226 5.93 -3.05 -13.15
C PHE A 226 4.56 -3.27 -13.80
N PRO A 227 3.51 -2.59 -13.34
CA PRO A 227 2.16 -2.81 -13.86
C PRO A 227 1.96 -2.36 -15.32
N TRP A 228 2.78 -1.45 -15.83
CA TRP A 228 2.77 -1.05 -17.25
C TRP A 228 3.52 -2.01 -18.18
N GLU A 229 4.16 -3.05 -17.65
CA GLU A 229 4.81 -4.12 -18.42
C GLU A 229 3.91 -5.34 -18.55
N HIS A 230 2.71 -5.30 -17.95
CA HIS A 230 1.77 -6.40 -17.95
C HIS A 230 1.40 -6.81 -19.39
N PRO A 231 1.38 -8.12 -19.74
CA PRO A 231 1.13 -8.57 -21.12
C PRO A 231 -0.21 -8.11 -21.70
N GLN A 232 -1.21 -7.92 -20.84
CA GLN A 232 -2.55 -7.43 -21.22
C GLN A 232 -2.68 -5.90 -21.20
N TYR A 233 -1.58 -5.14 -21.16
CA TYR A 233 -1.64 -3.66 -21.07
C TYR A 233 -2.57 -3.03 -22.13
N ALA A 234 -2.54 -3.53 -23.36
CA ALA A 234 -3.39 -3.05 -24.45
C ALA A 234 -4.90 -3.31 -24.25
N GLU A 235 -5.26 -4.29 -23.40
CA GLU A 235 -6.64 -4.65 -23.08
C GLU A 235 -7.20 -3.82 -21.91
N PHE A 236 -6.34 -3.11 -21.17
CA PHE A 236 -6.76 -2.34 -20.00
C PHE A 236 -7.73 -1.22 -20.40
N PRO A 237 -8.65 -0.79 -19.51
CA PRO A 237 -9.49 0.37 -19.77
C PRO A 237 -8.63 1.59 -20.11
N VAL A 238 -9.08 2.42 -21.06
CA VAL A 238 -8.30 3.55 -21.58
C VAL A 238 -7.85 4.50 -20.46
N HIS A 239 -8.70 4.74 -19.46
CA HIS A 239 -8.33 5.58 -18.32
C HIS A 239 -7.26 4.95 -17.43
N VAL A 240 -7.22 3.61 -17.29
CA VAL A 240 -6.16 2.90 -16.56
C VAL A 240 -4.85 2.95 -17.34
N GLN A 241 -4.87 2.80 -18.66
CA GLN A 241 -3.68 2.95 -19.50
C GLN A 241 -3.08 4.36 -19.37
N ASP A 242 -3.93 5.39 -19.41
CA ASP A 242 -3.51 6.78 -19.21
C ASP A 242 -2.90 7.02 -17.83
N GLN A 243 -3.54 6.51 -16.78
CA GLN A 243 -3.01 6.56 -15.41
C GLN A 243 -1.67 5.84 -15.30
N LEU A 244 -1.51 4.65 -15.89
CA LEU A 244 -0.27 3.88 -15.89
C LEU A 244 0.85 4.57 -16.68
N SER A 245 0.52 5.22 -17.79
CA SER A 245 1.48 6.03 -18.56
C SER A 245 2.05 7.16 -17.70
N HIS A 246 1.18 7.89 -17.00
CA HIS A 246 1.56 8.92 -16.04
C HIS A 246 2.40 8.37 -14.87
N ALA A 247 1.99 7.25 -14.29
CA ALA A 247 2.70 6.57 -13.22
C ALA A 247 4.09 6.09 -13.66
N ARG A 248 4.21 5.54 -14.87
CA ARG A 248 5.48 5.11 -15.47
C ARG A 248 6.43 6.28 -15.64
N ASN A 249 5.98 7.34 -16.30
CA ASN A 249 6.79 8.52 -16.57
C ASN A 249 7.27 9.15 -15.26
N PHE A 250 6.38 9.28 -14.26
CA PHE A 250 6.80 9.77 -12.94
C PHE A 250 7.82 8.87 -12.27
N SER A 251 7.60 7.55 -12.26
CA SER A 251 8.53 6.60 -11.65
C SER A 251 9.92 6.65 -12.28
N GLU A 252 10.00 6.77 -13.60
CA GLU A 252 11.28 6.79 -14.32
C GLU A 252 12.02 8.10 -14.12
N VAL A 253 11.32 9.23 -14.23
CA VAL A 253 11.92 10.56 -14.09
C VAL A 253 12.35 10.82 -12.64
N ILE A 254 11.53 10.50 -11.65
CA ILE A 254 11.84 10.78 -10.23
C ILE A 254 12.93 9.86 -9.68
N HIS A 255 13.17 8.70 -10.29
CA HIS A 255 14.20 7.75 -9.85
C HIS A 255 15.60 8.39 -9.86
N GLY A 256 15.90 9.23 -10.86
CA GLY A 256 17.15 9.98 -10.92
C GLY A 256 17.40 10.88 -9.71
N ALA A 257 16.34 11.44 -9.10
CA ALA A 257 16.46 12.29 -7.91
C ALA A 257 16.98 11.47 -6.71
N ALA A 258 16.47 10.25 -6.55
CA ALA A 258 16.91 9.34 -5.50
C ALA A 258 18.33 8.83 -5.75
N LEU A 259 18.68 8.51 -6.99
CA LEU A 259 20.04 8.10 -7.36
C LEU A 259 21.05 9.23 -7.11
N LEU A 260 20.73 10.46 -7.53
CA LEU A 260 21.57 11.63 -7.29
C LEU A 260 21.72 11.92 -5.79
N TYR A 261 20.64 11.82 -5.01
CA TYR A 261 20.70 11.94 -3.57
C TYR A 261 21.69 10.94 -2.94
N ASN A 262 21.63 9.66 -3.34
CA ASN A 262 22.53 8.66 -2.78
C ASN A 262 23.98 8.81 -3.28
N LEU A 263 24.20 9.31 -4.51
CA LEU A 263 25.53 9.72 -4.97
C LEU A 263 26.11 10.81 -4.05
N MET A 264 25.33 11.87 -3.77
CA MET A 264 25.76 12.96 -2.89
C MET A 264 26.09 12.47 -1.47
N LEU A 265 25.33 11.51 -0.93
CA LEU A 265 25.63 10.87 0.34
C LEU A 265 26.92 10.04 0.29
N ALA A 266 27.13 9.26 -0.77
CA ALA A 266 28.34 8.47 -0.95
C ALA A 266 29.59 9.35 -1.02
N GLU A 267 29.51 10.47 -1.75
CA GLU A 267 30.57 11.48 -1.85
C GLU A 267 30.85 12.14 -0.49
N THR A 268 29.80 12.51 0.25
CA THR A 268 29.95 13.08 1.61
C THR A 268 30.54 12.07 2.60
N ALA A 269 30.23 10.79 2.43
CA ALA A 269 30.78 9.70 3.23
C ALA A 269 32.22 9.31 2.81
N ALA A 270 32.70 9.83 1.68
CA ALA A 270 33.96 9.44 1.02
C ALA A 270 34.04 7.91 0.74
N ASN A 271 32.92 7.30 0.33
CA ASN A 271 32.85 5.87 0.01
C ASN A 271 32.97 5.65 -1.51
N SER A 272 34.19 5.39 -1.99
CA SER A 272 34.50 5.22 -3.42
C SER A 272 33.68 4.13 -4.11
N ASP A 273 33.40 3.02 -3.43
CA ASP A 273 32.62 1.91 -4.01
C ASP A 273 31.19 2.35 -4.29
N LEU A 274 30.54 2.99 -3.32
CA LEU A 274 29.18 3.52 -3.49
C LEU A 274 29.13 4.64 -4.52
N ILE A 275 30.16 5.50 -4.59
CA ILE A 275 30.25 6.56 -5.62
C ILE A 275 30.21 5.93 -7.02
N ASN A 276 31.02 4.90 -7.26
CA ASN A 276 31.05 4.20 -8.55
C ASN A 276 29.71 3.53 -8.88
N VAL A 277 29.09 2.88 -7.89
CA VAL A 277 27.77 2.26 -8.04
C VAL A 277 26.72 3.29 -8.45
N TYR A 278 26.63 4.42 -7.75
CA TYR A 278 25.60 5.43 -8.05
C TYR A 278 25.86 6.19 -9.35
N ARG A 279 27.12 6.40 -9.74
CA ARG A 279 27.46 6.95 -11.06
C ARG A 279 27.03 6.02 -12.18
N SER A 280 27.29 4.72 -12.05
CA SER A 280 26.82 3.72 -13.02
C SER A 280 25.29 3.67 -13.08
N LYS A 281 24.59 3.67 -11.93
CA LYS A 281 23.12 3.71 -11.89
C LYS A 281 22.54 4.96 -12.55
N LEU A 282 23.16 6.14 -12.35
CA LEU A 282 22.75 7.38 -13.01
C LEU A 282 22.99 7.34 -14.53
N GLY A 283 24.09 6.72 -14.99
CA GLY A 283 24.33 6.47 -16.41
C GLY A 283 23.21 5.64 -17.04
N ASN A 284 22.91 4.48 -16.45
CA ASN A 284 21.82 3.61 -16.91
C ASN A 284 20.45 4.31 -16.87
N TRP A 285 20.21 5.16 -15.86
CA TRP A 285 19.00 5.97 -15.78
C TRP A 285 18.92 7.02 -16.90
N ALA A 286 20.03 7.68 -17.24
CA ALA A 286 20.06 8.65 -18.33
C ALA A 286 19.80 7.96 -19.69
N GLU A 287 20.41 6.79 -19.93
CA GLU A 287 20.14 5.96 -21.11
C GLU A 287 18.67 5.55 -21.21
N LEU A 288 18.05 5.16 -20.08
CA LEU A 288 16.62 4.87 -20.02
C LEU A 288 15.78 6.08 -20.45
N LEU A 289 16.04 7.27 -19.92
CA LEU A 289 15.30 8.48 -20.29
C LEU A 289 15.51 8.85 -21.76
N GLN A 290 16.74 8.74 -22.27
CA GLN A 290 17.05 8.99 -23.68
C GLN A 290 16.30 8.02 -24.60
N SER A 291 16.23 6.73 -24.25
CA SER A 291 15.47 5.74 -25.04
C SER A 291 13.96 6.03 -25.10
N ARG A 292 13.44 6.78 -24.12
CA ARG A 292 12.03 7.14 -24.00
C ARG A 292 11.74 8.61 -24.29
N TRP A 293 12.70 9.36 -24.84
CA TRP A 293 12.64 10.81 -24.95
C TRP A 293 11.38 11.32 -25.64
N SER A 294 11.00 10.71 -26.77
CA SER A 294 9.79 11.07 -27.52
C SER A 294 8.50 10.96 -26.69
N ALA A 295 8.39 9.91 -25.88
CA ALA A 295 7.24 9.70 -25.00
C ALA A 295 7.23 10.68 -23.80
N LEU A 296 8.41 11.05 -23.30
CA LEU A 296 8.56 12.00 -22.19
C LEU A 296 8.34 13.44 -22.63
N GLN A 297 8.73 13.82 -23.85
CA GLN A 297 8.48 15.16 -24.41
C GLN A 297 6.99 15.41 -24.66
N SER A 298 6.26 14.38 -25.09
CA SER A 298 4.81 14.44 -25.30
C SER A 298 4.00 14.27 -24.01
N TRP A 299 4.67 14.17 -22.85
CA TRP A 299 4.01 13.94 -21.58
C TRP A 299 3.21 15.16 -21.10
N ASP A 300 1.88 15.02 -21.06
CA ASP A 300 1.00 16.01 -20.45
C ASP A 300 1.14 16.03 -18.92
N GLN A 301 2.03 16.90 -18.44
CA GLN A 301 2.28 17.08 -17.00
C GLN A 301 1.08 17.72 -16.27
N ALA A 302 0.25 18.51 -16.96
CA ALA A 302 -0.95 19.10 -16.36
C ALA A 302 -2.01 18.03 -16.06
N ARG A 303 -2.19 17.07 -16.99
CA ARG A 303 -3.02 15.88 -16.77
C ARG A 303 -2.42 14.96 -15.71
N PHE A 304 -1.11 14.74 -15.70
CA PHE A 304 -0.44 14.03 -14.60
C PHE A 304 -0.82 14.60 -13.24
N TRP A 305 -0.72 15.92 -13.06
CA TRP A 305 -1.06 16.56 -11.78
C TRP A 305 -2.55 16.44 -11.43
N ARG A 306 -3.46 16.40 -12.41
CA ARG A 306 -4.90 16.14 -12.15
C ARG A 306 -5.12 14.70 -11.70
N THR A 307 -4.46 13.74 -12.34
CA THR A 307 -4.55 12.31 -12.02
C THR A 307 -3.90 11.97 -10.68
N ALA A 308 -2.75 12.59 -10.38
CA ALA A 308 -2.00 12.38 -9.15
C ALA A 308 -2.63 13.05 -7.91
N GLN A 309 -3.76 13.74 -8.06
CA GLN A 309 -4.50 14.35 -6.94
C GLN A 309 -5.62 13.42 -6.49
N SER A 310 -5.75 13.25 -5.18
CA SER A 310 -6.93 12.65 -4.56
C SER A 310 -7.47 13.57 -3.48
N GLU A 311 -8.76 13.49 -3.20
CA GLU A 311 -9.36 14.21 -2.06
C GLU A 311 -8.75 13.76 -0.73
N ALA A 312 -8.38 12.47 -0.64
CA ALA A 312 -7.76 11.87 0.53
C ALA A 312 -6.32 12.35 0.76
N HIS A 313 -5.56 12.64 -0.30
CA HIS A 313 -4.17 13.09 -0.18
C HIS A 313 -3.82 14.23 -1.12
N ARG A 314 -3.87 15.43 -0.54
CA ARG A 314 -3.39 16.63 -1.23
C ARG A 314 -1.87 16.67 -1.23
N VAL A 315 -1.30 16.82 -2.42
CA VAL A 315 0.12 17.09 -2.59
C VAL A 315 0.40 18.52 -2.14
N SER A 316 1.37 18.71 -1.23
CA SER A 316 1.75 20.05 -0.78
C SER A 316 2.35 20.88 -1.91
N LEU A 317 2.17 22.20 -1.87
CA LEU A 317 2.76 23.12 -2.87
C LEU A 317 4.29 22.97 -2.95
N HIS A 318 4.95 22.77 -1.81
CA HIS A 318 6.40 22.56 -1.76
C HIS A 318 6.83 21.25 -2.45
N THR A 319 6.08 20.15 -2.25
CA THR A 319 6.36 18.89 -2.96
C THR A 319 6.13 19.05 -4.45
N ARG A 320 5.04 19.73 -4.85
CA ARG A 320 4.74 20.00 -6.25
C ARG A 320 5.84 20.82 -6.92
N HIS A 321 6.29 21.90 -6.27
CA HIS A 321 7.37 22.73 -6.79
C HIS A 321 8.67 21.94 -6.93
N PHE A 322 9.07 21.18 -5.91
CA PHE A 322 10.26 20.32 -5.97
C PHE A 322 10.21 19.35 -7.17
N ILE A 323 9.08 18.66 -7.36
CA ILE A 323 8.93 17.68 -8.44
C ILE A 323 8.93 18.36 -9.80
N GLN A 324 8.27 19.52 -9.93
CA GLN A 324 8.26 20.27 -11.18
C GLN A 324 9.67 20.73 -11.55
N THR A 325 10.41 21.33 -10.62
CA THR A 325 11.79 21.75 -10.85
C THR A 325 12.69 20.56 -11.18
N TRP A 326 12.45 19.39 -10.59
CA TRP A 326 13.16 18.16 -10.95
C TRP A 326 12.83 17.71 -12.37
N PHE A 327 11.55 17.76 -12.79
CA PHE A 327 11.17 17.46 -14.17
C PHE A 327 11.87 18.38 -15.16
N ASP A 328 11.89 19.68 -14.89
CA ASP A 328 12.52 20.66 -15.77
C ASP A 328 14.03 20.39 -15.95
N LEU A 329 14.71 19.87 -14.93
CA LEU A 329 16.13 19.49 -14.99
C LEU A 329 16.36 18.13 -15.65
N ALA A 330 15.53 17.13 -15.32
CA ALA A 330 15.69 15.76 -15.78
C ALA A 330 15.20 15.54 -17.23
N LEU A 331 14.29 16.40 -17.71
CA LEU A 331 13.74 16.38 -19.06
C LEU A 331 14.39 17.44 -19.98
N ASP A 332 15.55 17.97 -19.58
CA ASP A 332 16.43 18.78 -20.44
C ASP A 332 17.52 17.87 -21.04
N GLU A 333 17.49 17.71 -22.37
CA GLU A 333 18.37 16.81 -23.11
C GLU A 333 19.85 17.14 -22.90
N SER A 334 20.15 18.43 -22.73
CA SER A 334 21.52 18.90 -22.51
C SER A 334 22.07 18.56 -21.12
N ARG A 335 21.18 18.24 -20.17
CA ARG A 335 21.53 18.02 -18.76
C ARG A 335 21.44 16.58 -18.32
N VAL A 336 20.52 15.79 -18.89
CA VAL A 336 20.21 14.43 -18.41
C VAL A 336 21.46 13.54 -18.31
N GLY A 337 22.36 13.59 -19.29
CA GLY A 337 23.59 12.80 -19.32
C GLY A 337 24.67 13.29 -18.34
N SER A 338 24.55 14.51 -17.80
CA SER A 338 25.52 15.12 -16.88
C SER A 338 24.93 15.44 -15.50
N VAL A 339 23.74 14.92 -15.18
CA VAL A 339 22.99 15.24 -13.95
C VAL A 339 23.78 15.00 -12.67
N ALA A 340 24.72 14.06 -12.68
CA ALA A 340 25.60 13.75 -11.55
C ALA A 340 26.42 14.97 -11.09
N GLU A 341 26.81 15.82 -12.04
CA GLU A 341 27.62 17.03 -11.84
C GLU A 341 26.81 18.33 -11.94
N ASP A 342 25.52 18.26 -12.32
CA ASP A 342 24.69 19.45 -12.46
C ASP A 342 24.46 20.11 -11.09
N LYS A 343 24.98 21.34 -10.95
CA LYS A 343 24.94 22.10 -9.71
C LYS A 343 23.51 22.43 -9.27
N ALA A 344 22.61 22.71 -10.22
CA ALA A 344 21.23 23.06 -9.92
C ALA A 344 20.45 21.82 -9.41
N ALA A 345 20.65 20.66 -10.04
CA ALA A 345 20.09 19.40 -9.61
C ALA A 345 20.56 19.04 -8.19
N ARG A 346 21.87 19.12 -7.93
CA ARG A 346 22.43 18.84 -6.60
C ARG A 346 21.91 19.82 -5.54
N GLN A 347 21.81 21.11 -5.86
CA GLN A 347 21.25 22.11 -4.95
C GLN A 347 19.77 21.85 -4.65
N LEU A 348 18.99 21.44 -5.66
CA LEU A 348 17.58 21.10 -5.50
C LEU A 348 17.40 19.92 -4.52
N ILE A 349 18.19 18.86 -4.69
CA ILE A 349 18.15 17.69 -3.79
C ILE A 349 18.59 18.06 -2.37
N HIS A 350 19.68 18.83 -2.23
CA HIS A 350 20.17 19.29 -0.92
C HIS A 350 19.12 20.12 -0.18
N ALA A 351 18.56 21.13 -0.85
CA ALA A 351 17.53 21.99 -0.28
C ALA A 351 16.29 21.19 0.11
N ARG A 352 15.88 20.22 -0.73
CA ARG A 352 14.74 19.35 -0.44
C ARG A 352 14.96 18.50 0.80
N GLU A 353 16.12 17.87 0.95
CA GLU A 353 16.43 17.07 2.14
C GLU A 353 16.39 17.95 3.39
N ARG A 354 17.04 19.12 3.36
CA ARG A 354 17.10 20.04 4.49
C ARG A 354 15.71 20.52 4.93
N MET A 355 14.84 20.85 3.98
CA MET A 355 13.46 21.21 4.28
C MET A 355 12.67 20.06 4.92
N PHE A 356 12.83 18.85 4.40
CA PHE A 356 12.03 17.69 4.82
C PHE A 356 12.50 17.11 6.15
N LYS A 357 13.83 17.04 6.37
CA LYS A 357 14.44 16.36 7.52
C LYS A 357 14.97 17.31 8.59
N LYS A 358 15.06 18.61 8.30
CA LYS A 358 15.60 19.65 9.21
C LYS A 358 16.97 19.21 9.76
N GLY A 359 17.15 19.21 11.09
CA GLY A 359 18.42 18.81 11.73
C GLY A 359 18.84 17.34 11.53
N ARG A 360 18.03 16.52 10.86
CA ARG A 360 18.35 15.11 10.51
C ARG A 360 18.73 14.93 9.04
N ALA A 361 18.93 16.02 8.29
CA ALA A 361 19.42 15.95 6.92
C ALA A 361 20.83 15.35 6.91
N ARG A 362 21.02 14.25 6.18
CA ARG A 362 22.27 13.48 6.18
C ARG A 362 23.40 14.22 5.48
N LEU A 363 23.08 15.04 4.48
CA LEU A 363 24.07 15.87 3.79
C LEU A 363 24.69 16.94 4.71
N ASP A 364 23.96 17.37 5.75
CA ASP A 364 24.41 18.41 6.69
C ASP A 364 24.80 17.86 8.08
N ASN A 365 24.51 16.58 8.37
CA ASN A 365 24.69 15.98 9.69
C ASN A 365 25.46 14.65 9.62
N ARG A 366 26.73 14.68 10.03
CA ARG A 366 27.61 13.51 10.01
C ARG A 366 27.05 12.31 10.79
N ARG A 367 26.49 12.54 11.99
CA ARG A 367 25.90 11.44 12.79
C ARG A 367 24.72 10.78 12.08
N ALA A 368 23.93 11.57 11.34
CA ALA A 368 22.81 11.04 10.56
C ALA A 368 23.30 10.28 9.30
N LEU A 369 24.41 10.71 8.72
CA LEU A 369 25.09 10.02 7.62
C LEU A 369 25.71 8.70 8.07
N ASP A 370 26.32 8.62 9.25
CA ASP A 370 26.92 7.38 9.76
C ASP A 370 25.85 6.27 9.98
N LEU A 371 24.59 6.64 10.13
CA LEU A 371 23.43 5.73 10.22
C LEU A 371 22.86 5.31 8.85
N TRP A 372 23.39 5.83 7.75
CA TRP A 372 22.97 5.46 6.40
C TRP A 372 23.65 4.16 5.97
N SER A 373 22.85 3.17 5.59
CA SER A 373 23.35 1.84 5.21
C SER A 373 23.71 1.70 3.73
N GLY A 374 24.11 2.79 3.07
CA GLY A 374 24.53 2.80 1.67
C GLY A 374 23.43 2.88 0.61
N GLN A 375 22.15 2.80 0.99
CA GLN A 375 21.01 3.02 0.09
C GLN A 375 19.82 3.63 0.82
N ALA A 376 19.07 4.48 0.11
CA ALA A 376 17.92 5.18 0.63
C ALA A 376 16.94 5.55 -0.50
N GLY A 377 15.83 4.82 -0.63
CA GLY A 377 14.78 5.14 -1.61
C GLY A 377 15.19 4.89 -3.07
N THR A 378 16.09 3.95 -3.33
CA THR A 378 16.69 3.71 -4.66
C THR A 378 15.88 2.83 -5.59
N ALA A 379 14.76 2.24 -5.13
CA ALA A 379 13.89 1.46 -6.01
C ALA A 379 13.00 2.39 -6.84
N ARG A 380 12.68 1.96 -8.06
CA ARG A 380 11.60 2.56 -8.84
C ARG A 380 10.26 2.34 -8.15
N LEU A 381 9.30 3.22 -8.43
CA LEU A 381 7.97 3.15 -7.86
C LEU A 381 7.15 2.11 -8.63
N ASP A 382 6.89 0.97 -8.01
CA ASP A 382 6.01 -0.07 -8.55
C ASP A 382 4.53 0.14 -8.16
N TYR A 383 4.25 1.13 -7.30
CA TYR A 383 2.91 1.46 -6.82
C TYR A 383 2.21 0.30 -6.09
N ARG A 384 2.96 -0.51 -5.33
CA ARG A 384 2.47 -1.71 -4.61
C ARG A 384 2.11 -2.87 -5.54
N TRP A 385 2.59 -2.84 -6.78
CA TRP A 385 2.30 -3.86 -7.77
C TRP A 385 2.78 -5.23 -7.32
N SER A 386 3.99 -5.36 -6.77
CA SER A 386 4.51 -6.66 -6.33
C SER A 386 3.56 -7.37 -5.34
N VAL A 387 3.10 -6.65 -4.31
CA VAL A 387 2.15 -7.19 -3.32
C VAL A 387 0.78 -7.46 -3.94
N SER A 388 0.30 -6.54 -4.78
CA SER A 388 -1.01 -6.67 -5.41
C SER A 388 -1.06 -7.82 -6.40
N GLN A 389 0.05 -8.13 -7.08
CA GLN A 389 0.20 -9.26 -7.98
C GLN A 389 0.17 -10.59 -7.21
N THR A 390 0.77 -10.66 -6.02
CA THR A 390 0.64 -11.84 -5.14
C THR A 390 -0.80 -12.07 -4.69
N ILE A 391 -1.50 -11.01 -4.26
CA ILE A 391 -2.92 -11.08 -3.87
C ILE A 391 -3.79 -11.50 -5.06
N LEU A 392 -3.53 -10.94 -6.24
CA LEU A 392 -4.21 -11.31 -7.48
C LEU A 392 -3.99 -12.79 -7.81
N HIS A 393 -2.74 -13.25 -7.74
CA HIS A 393 -2.39 -14.64 -8.01
C HIS A 393 -3.09 -15.62 -7.05
N ASP A 394 -3.15 -15.31 -5.75
CA ASP A 394 -3.90 -16.11 -4.77
C ASP A 394 -5.37 -16.26 -5.18
N ILE A 395 -6.02 -15.15 -5.56
CA ILE A 395 -7.44 -15.14 -5.95
C ILE A 395 -7.66 -15.88 -7.27
N LEU A 396 -6.91 -15.56 -8.32
CA LEU A 396 -7.05 -16.22 -9.64
C LEU A 396 -6.77 -17.73 -9.56
N SER A 397 -5.80 -18.14 -8.74
CA SER A 397 -5.52 -19.55 -8.46
C SER A 397 -6.69 -20.23 -7.76
N GLY A 398 -7.34 -19.55 -6.81
CA GLY A 398 -8.55 -20.04 -6.16
C GLY A 398 -9.76 -20.11 -7.11
N LEU A 399 -9.87 -19.16 -8.05
CA LEU A 399 -10.93 -19.16 -9.07
C LEU A 399 -10.81 -20.29 -10.10
N SER A 400 -9.60 -20.82 -10.31
CA SER A 400 -9.29 -21.86 -11.30
C SER A 400 -9.35 -23.29 -10.74
N ARG A 401 -9.66 -23.44 -9.44
CA ARG A 401 -9.91 -24.72 -8.78
C ARG A 401 -11.39 -25.09 -8.87
#